data_AF-A0A832MZY5-F1
#
_entry.id   AF-A0A832MZY5-F1
#
_cell.length_a   1.000
_cell.length_b   1.000
_cell.length_c   1.000
_cell.angle_alpha   90.00
_cell.angle_beta   90.00
_cell.angle_gamma   90.00
#
_symmetry.space_group_name_H-M   'P 1'
#
loop_
_entity.id
_entity.type
_entity.pdbx_description
1 polymer ?
#
loop_
_entity_poly.entity_id
_entity_poly.type
_entity_poly.pdbx_seq_one_letter_code
_entity_poly.pdbx_strand_id
1 'polypeptide(L)' 'HTSVGFAGSKQMLYYAEVDESMKVSEGGGIDDEQIEVIYLPVSEAKAFIYDESIAKTPGLMFAFMWYFDKLSNH' A
#
# COMPACT_ATOMS: atom_id res chain seq x y z
N HIS A 1 3.18 18.37 -1.30
CA HIS A 1 3.74 18.65 -2.64
C HIS A 1 4.47 17.41 -3.15
N THR A 2 4.03 16.82 -4.26
CA THR A 2 4.70 15.69 -4.89
C THR A 2 5.58 16.20 -6.05
N SER A 3 6.89 15.95 -6.01
CA SER A 3 7.86 16.43 -7.02
C SER A 3 7.83 15.62 -8.33
N VAL A 4 6.64 15.39 -8.87
CA VAL A 4 6.41 14.49 -10.03
C VAL A 4 6.89 15.06 -11.37
N GLY A 5 7.23 16.36 -11.44
CA GLY A 5 7.67 17.03 -12.67
C GLY A 5 9.18 16.98 -12.97
N PHE A 6 10.02 16.69 -11.96
CA PHE A 6 11.49 16.70 -12.11
C PHE A 6 12.16 15.37 -11.71
N ALA A 7 11.52 14.57 -10.85
CA ALA A 7 12.08 13.34 -10.28
C ALA A 7 11.14 12.13 -10.46
N GLY A 8 10.41 12.05 -11.57
CA GLY A 8 9.52 10.93 -11.85
C GLY A 8 10.30 9.66 -12.19
N SER A 9 10.23 8.63 -11.34
CA SER A 9 10.72 7.28 -11.63
C SER A 9 9.59 6.41 -12.16
N LYS A 10 9.88 5.50 -13.10
CA LYS A 10 8.93 4.44 -13.49
C LYS A 10 8.64 3.54 -12.28
N GLN A 11 7.38 3.38 -11.92
CA GLN A 11 6.94 2.49 -10.85
C GLN A 11 6.12 1.34 -11.47
N MET A 12 6.34 0.12 -10.96
CA MET A 12 5.55 -1.07 -11.29
C MET A 12 4.84 -1.52 -10.00
N LEU A 13 3.53 -1.76 -10.07
CA LEU A 13 2.73 -2.24 -8.95
C LEU A 13 2.39 -3.72 -9.15
N TYR A 14 2.45 -4.49 -8.07
CA TYR A 14 2.15 -5.93 -8.04
C TYR A 14 1.10 -6.22 -6.96
N TYR A 15 0.34 -7.29 -7.12
CA TYR A 15 -0.67 -7.78 -6.18
C TYR A 15 -0.46 -9.28 -5.95
N ALA A 16 -0.66 -9.73 -4.70
CA ALA A 16 -0.64 -11.12 -4.32
C ALA A 16 -1.64 -11.35 -3.18
N GLU A 17 -2.29 -12.51 -3.19
CA GLU A 17 -3.08 -13.00 -2.06
C GLU A 17 -2.17 -13.86 -1.18
N VAL A 18 -2.23 -13.60 0.13
CA VAL A 18 -1.41 -14.28 1.13
C VAL A 18 -2.28 -14.65 2.33
N ASP A 19 -1.83 -15.66 3.07
CA ASP A 19 -2.40 -16.02 4.36
C ASP A 19 -1.30 -16.16 5.42
N GLU A 20 -1.71 -16.36 6.68
CA GLU A 20 -0.79 -16.47 7.82
C GLU A 20 0.18 -17.65 7.73
N SER A 21 -0.14 -18.70 6.97
CA SER A 21 0.77 -19.84 6.79
C SER A 21 2.00 -19.47 5.95
N MET A 22 1.92 -18.40 5.16
CA MET A 22 3.02 -17.88 4.34
C MET A 22 3.94 -16.92 5.10
N LYS A 23 3.62 -16.58 6.36
CA LYS A 23 4.42 -15.66 7.18
C LYS A 23 5.73 -16.32 7.62
N VAL A 24 6.86 -15.75 7.19
CA VAL A 24 8.22 -16.24 7.53
C VAL A 24 8.90 -15.42 8.64
N SER A 25 8.45 -14.19 8.88
CA SER A 25 8.94 -13.29 9.93
C SER A 25 7.94 -12.16 10.20
N GLU A 26 8.24 -11.30 11.17
CA GLU A 26 7.44 -10.11 11.51
C GLU A 26 7.68 -8.90 10.57
N GLY A 27 8.57 -9.02 9.58
CA GLY A 27 9.00 -7.88 8.77
C GLY A 27 9.92 -6.93 9.54
N GLY A 28 9.87 -5.63 9.25
CA GLY A 28 10.64 -4.59 9.97
C GLY A 28 11.71 -3.87 9.14
N GLY A 29 12.11 -4.45 7.99
CA GLY A 29 13.25 -3.97 7.21
C GLY A 29 14.57 -4.66 7.60
N ILE A 30 15.68 -4.17 7.07
CA ILE A 30 17.05 -4.63 7.36
C ILE A 30 17.92 -3.50 7.92
N ASP A 31 18.94 -3.87 8.70
CA ASP A 31 19.92 -2.95 9.28
C ASP A 31 19.26 -1.77 10.05
N ASP A 32 19.40 -0.55 9.54
CA ASP A 32 18.90 0.69 10.17
C ASP A 32 17.48 1.06 9.73
N GLU A 33 16.81 0.20 8.94
CA GLU A 33 15.43 0.42 8.52
C GLU A 33 14.46 0.29 9.70
N GLN A 34 13.45 1.15 9.72
CA GLN A 34 12.36 1.14 10.71
C GLN A 34 11.03 1.11 9.97
N ILE A 35 10.61 -0.09 9.57
CA ILE A 35 9.39 -0.30 8.79
C ILE A 35 8.32 -0.94 9.67
N GLU A 36 7.18 -0.26 9.82
CA GLU A 36 6.01 -0.81 10.49
C GLU A 36 5.16 -1.64 9.50
N VAL A 37 4.83 -2.88 9.89
CA VAL A 37 3.87 -3.71 9.15
C VAL A 37 2.47 -3.43 9.68
N ILE A 38 1.59 -2.94 8.82
CA ILE A 38 0.19 -2.67 9.13
C ILE A 38 -0.73 -3.65 8.41
N TYR A 39 -1.76 -4.12 9.11
CA TYR A 39 -2.84 -4.91 8.54
C TYR A 39 -4.09 -4.04 8.51
N LEU A 40 -4.56 -3.71 7.30
CA LEU A 40 -5.70 -2.82 7.10
C LEU A 40 -6.90 -3.63 6.59
N PRO A 41 -8.01 -3.69 7.34
CA PRO A 41 -9.23 -4.31 6.84
C PRO A 41 -9.71 -3.65 5.53
N VAL A 42 -10.13 -4.47 4.57
CA VAL A 42 -10.62 -3.98 3.26
C VAL A 42 -11.81 -3.01 3.42
N SER A 43 -12.65 -3.23 4.43
CA SER A 43 -13.78 -2.35 4.78
C SER A 43 -13.34 -0.94 5.18
N GLU A 44 -12.14 -0.78 5.73
CA GLU A 44 -11.59 0.50 6.21
C GLU A 44 -10.67 1.15 5.17
N ALA A 45 -10.19 0.38 4.20
CA ALA A 45 -9.22 0.86 3.22
C ALA A 45 -9.69 2.08 2.40
N LYS A 46 -10.99 2.21 2.11
CA LYS A 46 -11.51 3.45 1.48
C LYS A 46 -11.38 4.66 2.40
N ALA A 47 -11.75 4.53 3.67
CA ALA A 47 -11.62 5.62 4.64
C ALA A 47 -10.15 6.02 4.80
N PHE A 48 -9.24 5.05 4.87
CA PHE A 48 -7.80 5.28 4.96
C PHE A 48 -7.22 6.06 3.76
N ILE A 49 -7.67 5.79 2.53
CA ILE A 49 -7.23 6.55 1.33
C ILE A 49 -7.63 8.03 1.43
N TYR A 50 -8.82 8.32 1.95
CA TYR A 50 -9.35 9.69 2.01
C TYR A 50 -8.96 10.46 3.27
N ASP A 51 -8.34 9.80 4.25
CA ASP A 51 -7.82 10.46 5.43
C ASP A 51 -6.57 11.30 5.08
N GLU A 52 -6.73 12.60 4.95
CA GLU A 52 -5.64 13.51 4.60
C GLU A 52 -4.60 13.69 5.73
N SER A 53 -4.90 13.26 6.96
CA SER A 53 -3.96 13.36 8.09
C SER A 53 -2.79 12.37 7.98
N ILE A 54 -2.97 11.29 7.22
CA ILE A 54 -1.97 10.26 7.00
C ILE A 54 -1.31 10.48 5.63
N ALA A 55 0.00 10.71 5.59
CA ALA A 55 0.73 10.83 4.34
C ALA A 55 0.68 9.52 3.54
N LYS A 56 0.31 9.61 2.26
CA LYS A 56 0.22 8.47 1.34
C LYS A 56 0.92 8.78 0.03
N THR A 57 1.55 7.78 -0.57
CA THR A 57 2.12 7.91 -1.91
C THR A 57 1.02 7.74 -2.97
N PRO A 58 1.11 8.41 -4.13
CA PRO A 58 0.16 8.20 -5.21
C PRO A 58 0.08 6.75 -5.67
N GLY A 59 1.21 6.01 -5.65
CA GLY A 59 1.25 4.59 -6.02
C GLY A 59 0.38 3.71 -5.12
N LEU A 60 0.36 3.96 -3.81
CA LEU A 60 -0.50 3.25 -2.87
C LEU A 60 -1.99 3.53 -3.16
N MET A 61 -2.33 4.80 -3.41
CA MET A 61 -3.70 5.18 -3.77
C MET A 61 -4.17 4.48 -5.04
N PHE A 62 -3.33 4.43 -6.08
CA PHE A 62 -3.63 3.72 -7.33
C PHE A 62 -3.78 2.21 -7.13
N ALA A 63 -2.93 1.58 -6.30
CA ALA A 63 -3.04 0.16 -5.98
C ALA A 63 -4.40 -0.17 -5.34
N PHE A 64 -4.86 0.66 -4.39
CA PHE A 64 -6.15 0.45 -3.73
C PHE A 64 -7.31 0.72 -4.71
N MET A 65 -7.24 1.77 -5.53
CA MET A 65 -8.26 2.03 -6.55
C MET A 65 -8.39 0.86 -7.54
N TRP A 66 -7.26 0.31 -7.98
CA TRP A 66 -7.25 -0.88 -8.85
C TRP A 66 -7.89 -2.09 -8.14
N TYR A 67 -7.55 -2.32 -6.87
CA TYR A 67 -8.15 -3.39 -6.08
C TYR A 67 -9.67 -3.26 -5.99
N PHE A 68 -10.19 -2.06 -5.71
CA PHE A 68 -11.64 -1.84 -5.63
C PHE A 68 -12.36 -1.92 -6.99
N ASP A 69 -11.68 -1.58 -8.08
CA ASP A 69 -12.24 -1.71 -9.44
C ASP A 69 -12.28 -3.18 -9.90
N LYS A 70 -11.23 -3.96 -9.59
CA LYS A 70 -11.05 -5.31 -10.13
C LYS A 70 -11.48 -6.45 -9.23
N LEU A 71 -11.42 -6.27 -7.91
CA LEU A 71 -11.55 -7.37 -6.95
C LEU A 71 -12.67 -7.18 -5.94
N SER A 72 -13.01 -5.95 -5.54
CA SER A 72 -14.05 -5.73 -4.50
C SER A 72 -15.50 -5.84 -4.99
N ASN A 73 -15.74 -6.31 -6.22
CA ASN A 73 -17.07 -6.69 -6.71
C ASN A 73 -17.34 -8.21 -6.55
N HIS A 74 -16.46 -8.92 -5.84
CA HIS A 74 -16.66 -10.27 -5.33
C HIS A 74 -16.85 -10.24 -3.81
#